data_AF-A0AAV1HJA4-F1
#
_entry.id   AF-A0AAV1HJA4-F1
#
_cell.length_a   1.000
_cell.length_b   1.000
_cell.length_c   1.000
_cell.angle_alpha   90.00
_cell.angle_beta   90.00
_cell.angle_gamma   90.00
#
_symmetry.space_group_name_H-M   'P 1'
#
loop_
_entity.id
_entity.type
_entity.pdbx_description
1 polymer ?
#
loop_
_entity_poly.entity_id
_entity_poly.type
_entity_poly.pdbx_seq_one_letter_code
_entity_poly.pdbx_strand_id
1 'polypeptide(L)'
;MADEEKSGEAGKEKNDLQILKELVDDLYKFRDCYFETHSVEEAGRKQKDVAQEMENTLKKLEEKEGDLKHKAEFLLQKGRCLNVAPDFSTEAEECLSRAVKLEPGLVDGWNTLGEQFWKKGDLMGAKNCFTGALQQSKNKVSLRNLSMVLRQLPAVDREAHGKQVMESVDMARQAVQLDVTDGTSWYILGNAYVSLFFSCGQNPQLSQQALSAYAQSEKVDRAASCYPELHFNRSTLFQYEEMFGSALSGYSRAAALDPSWEEPPERERQLLEYLKKVTELIQNKGKVKARRLRSMLSSLNTSALGPCSSPQFRSPSGRIGSLEPRTLSSLTHGHHPGVAAMGKVVFSLASEGRMAFTFGMVDSEETCIVVMVYNTADSWGVLIGDTVVIPEPQVKRNSITHKDESFDFRSIRVDSPLLLIVNGKKQNVHSQIAASVSYKPQSE
;
A
#
# COMPACT_ATOMS: atom_id res chain seq x y z
N MET A 1 -35.87 -49.95 15.18
CA MET A 1 -36.12 -49.88 13.72
C MET A 1 -36.32 -48.44 13.25
N ALA A 2 -37.47 -47.77 13.40
CA ALA A 2 -37.64 -46.39 12.88
C ALA A 2 -36.72 -45.32 13.53
N ASP A 3 -36.40 -45.44 14.83
CA ASP A 3 -35.45 -44.53 15.50
C ASP A 3 -33.98 -44.89 15.20
N GLU A 4 -33.69 -46.16 14.86
CA GLU A 4 -32.34 -46.59 14.45
C GLU A 4 -32.04 -46.18 13.00
N GLU A 5 -33.00 -46.28 12.09
CA GLU A 5 -32.88 -45.81 10.70
C GLU A 5 -32.69 -44.28 10.64
N LYS A 6 -33.48 -43.50 11.41
CA LYS A 6 -33.28 -42.05 11.52
C LYS A 6 -31.92 -41.67 12.12
N SER A 7 -31.41 -42.44 13.07
CA SER A 7 -30.08 -42.22 13.64
C SER A 7 -28.97 -42.52 12.63
N GLY A 8 -29.15 -43.54 11.77
CA GLY A 8 -28.22 -43.90 10.70
C GLY A 8 -28.22 -42.88 9.55
N GLU A 9 -29.37 -42.38 9.14
CA GLU A 9 -29.50 -41.32 8.13
C GLU A 9 -28.86 -40.02 8.60
N ALA A 10 -29.12 -39.57 9.83
CA ALA A 10 -28.50 -38.38 10.39
C ALA A 10 -26.97 -38.51 10.52
N GLY A 11 -26.46 -39.71 10.78
CA GLY A 11 -25.02 -40.00 10.80
C GLY A 11 -24.38 -39.92 9.41
N LYS A 12 -25.07 -40.46 8.39
CA LYS A 12 -24.64 -40.40 6.99
C LYS A 12 -24.65 -38.96 6.46
N GLU A 13 -25.70 -38.19 6.75
CA GLU A 13 -25.81 -36.78 6.36
C GLU A 13 -24.65 -35.94 6.92
N LYS A 14 -24.31 -36.12 8.20
CA LYS A 14 -23.19 -35.40 8.82
C LYS A 14 -21.85 -35.76 8.16
N ASN A 15 -21.66 -37.03 7.82
CA ASN A 15 -20.45 -37.47 7.13
C ASN A 15 -20.36 -36.87 5.73
N ASP A 16 -21.46 -36.87 4.97
CA ASP A 16 -21.51 -36.26 3.64
C ASP A 16 -21.20 -34.76 3.69
N LEU A 17 -21.77 -34.01 4.64
CA LEU A 17 -21.47 -32.57 4.82
C LEU A 17 -20.00 -32.32 5.19
N GLN A 18 -19.40 -33.16 6.02
CA GLN A 18 -17.98 -33.06 6.37
C GLN A 18 -17.08 -33.29 5.15
N ILE A 19 -17.41 -34.28 4.30
CA ILE A 19 -16.69 -34.54 3.04
C ILE A 19 -16.80 -33.34 2.10
N LEU A 20 -17.98 -32.74 1.96
CA LEU A 20 -18.17 -31.55 1.12
C LEU A 20 -17.37 -30.35 1.63
N LYS A 21 -17.29 -30.17 2.95
CA LYS A 21 -16.46 -29.13 3.55
C LYS A 21 -14.98 -29.36 3.26
N GLU A 22 -14.48 -30.58 3.43
CA GLU A 22 -13.07 -30.92 3.13
C GLU A 22 -12.72 -30.67 1.66
N LEU A 23 -13.61 -31.01 0.73
CA LEU A 23 -13.42 -30.71 -0.69
C LEU A 23 -13.28 -29.20 -0.96
N VAL A 24 -14.10 -28.37 -0.31
CA VAL A 24 -14.02 -26.91 -0.46
C VAL A 24 -12.78 -26.35 0.25
N ASP A 25 -12.40 -26.89 1.42
CA ASP A 25 -11.18 -26.48 2.12
C ASP A 25 -9.93 -26.81 1.29
N ASP A 26 -9.89 -27.96 0.61
CA ASP A 26 -8.83 -28.33 -0.32
C ASP A 26 -8.76 -27.41 -1.54
N LEU A 27 -9.91 -26.96 -2.06
CA LEU A 27 -9.97 -25.96 -3.14
C LEU A 27 -9.37 -24.61 -2.72
N TYR A 28 -9.70 -24.12 -1.52
CA TYR A 28 -9.09 -22.88 -0.98
C TYR A 28 -7.59 -23.07 -0.75
N LYS A 29 -7.18 -24.21 -0.18
CA LYS A 29 -5.76 -24.54 0.00
C LYS A 29 -5.01 -24.57 -1.34
N PHE A 30 -5.61 -25.15 -2.38
CA PHE A 30 -5.05 -25.14 -3.73
C PHE A 30 -4.84 -23.72 -4.26
N ARG A 31 -5.82 -22.82 -4.09
CA ARG A 31 -5.71 -21.41 -4.49
C ARG A 31 -4.64 -20.66 -3.68
N ASP A 32 -4.67 -20.78 -2.36
CA ASP A 32 -3.88 -19.98 -1.42
C ASP A 32 -2.42 -20.44 -1.40
N CYS A 33 -2.18 -21.74 -1.54
CA CYS A 33 -0.86 -22.37 -1.55
C CYS A 33 -0.43 -22.79 -2.97
N TYR A 34 -1.00 -22.20 -4.02
CA TYR A 34 -0.73 -22.58 -5.42
C TYR A 34 0.78 -22.63 -5.75
N PHE A 35 1.55 -21.68 -5.22
CA PHE A 35 3.00 -21.57 -5.45
C PHE A 35 3.85 -22.49 -4.57
N GLU A 36 3.26 -23.33 -3.72
CA GLU A 36 3.98 -24.41 -3.03
C GLU A 36 4.16 -25.63 -3.95
N THR A 37 3.24 -25.80 -4.91
CA THR A 37 3.23 -26.93 -5.86
C THR A 37 3.50 -26.51 -7.30
N HIS A 38 3.36 -25.22 -7.63
CA HIS A 38 3.63 -24.64 -8.95
C HIS A 38 4.72 -23.58 -8.85
N SER A 39 5.52 -23.48 -9.91
CA SER A 39 6.56 -22.47 -10.04
C SER A 39 5.98 -21.08 -10.37
N VAL A 40 6.76 -20.02 -10.18
CA VAL A 40 6.29 -18.63 -10.43
C VAL A 40 6.08 -18.40 -11.92
N GLU A 41 6.80 -19.13 -12.77
CA GLU A 41 6.63 -19.14 -14.23
C GLU A 41 5.22 -19.59 -14.65
N GLU A 42 4.52 -20.32 -13.78
CA GLU A 42 3.16 -20.82 -14.00
C GLU A 42 2.08 -19.87 -13.47
N ALA A 43 2.44 -18.73 -12.87
CA ALA A 43 1.51 -17.77 -12.26
C ALA A 43 0.37 -17.34 -13.20
N GLY A 44 0.64 -17.18 -14.50
CA GLY A 44 -0.36 -16.82 -15.49
C GLY A 44 -1.46 -17.87 -15.71
N ARG A 45 -1.26 -19.11 -15.24
CA ARG A 45 -2.26 -20.19 -15.29
C ARG A 45 -3.09 -20.31 -14.02
N LYS A 46 -2.66 -19.72 -12.90
CA LYS A 46 -3.30 -19.85 -11.58
C LYS A 46 -4.81 -19.64 -11.62
N GLN A 47 -5.27 -18.53 -12.20
CA GLN A 47 -6.71 -18.22 -12.23
C GLN A 47 -7.51 -19.26 -13.02
N LYS A 48 -6.96 -19.76 -14.12
CA LYS A 48 -7.58 -20.81 -14.94
C LYS A 48 -7.62 -22.14 -14.19
N ASP A 49 -6.53 -22.52 -13.55
CA ASP A 49 -6.44 -23.78 -12.81
C ASP A 49 -7.39 -23.77 -11.60
N VAL A 50 -7.45 -22.65 -10.88
CA VAL A 50 -8.41 -22.44 -9.76
C VAL A 50 -9.85 -22.52 -10.25
N ALA A 51 -10.17 -21.91 -11.39
CA ALA A 51 -11.50 -22.01 -11.98
C ALA A 51 -11.84 -23.46 -12.37
N GLN A 52 -10.88 -24.22 -12.90
CA GLN A 52 -11.10 -25.62 -13.26
C GLN A 52 -11.33 -26.50 -12.02
N GLU A 53 -10.53 -26.31 -10.96
CA GLU A 53 -10.72 -27.02 -9.69
C GLU A 53 -12.02 -26.63 -8.99
N MET A 54 -12.43 -25.37 -9.12
CA MET A 54 -13.74 -24.90 -8.66
C MET A 54 -14.88 -25.66 -9.37
N GLU A 55 -14.85 -25.74 -10.71
CA GLU A 55 -15.87 -26.48 -11.48
C GLU A 55 -15.91 -27.97 -11.10
N ASN A 56 -14.74 -28.59 -10.90
CA ASN A 56 -14.64 -29.99 -10.49
C ASN A 56 -15.23 -30.21 -9.10
N THR A 57 -14.98 -29.28 -8.17
CA THR A 57 -15.52 -29.30 -6.82
C THR A 57 -17.03 -29.08 -6.84
N LEU A 58 -17.51 -28.10 -7.60
CA LEU A 58 -18.93 -27.79 -7.74
C LEU A 58 -19.74 -28.99 -8.25
N LYS A 59 -19.25 -29.72 -9.26
CA LYS A 59 -19.90 -30.95 -9.75
C LYS A 59 -20.11 -31.98 -8.64
N LYS A 60 -19.11 -32.18 -7.77
CA LYS A 60 -19.22 -33.10 -6.62
C LYS A 60 -20.23 -32.62 -5.58
N LEU A 61 -20.37 -31.30 -5.38
CA LEU A 61 -21.41 -30.75 -4.52
C LEU A 61 -22.81 -30.97 -5.13
N GLU A 62 -22.96 -30.76 -6.44
CA GLU A 62 -24.23 -30.93 -7.17
C GLU A 62 -24.75 -32.38 -7.11
N GLU A 63 -23.87 -33.38 -7.12
CA GLU A 63 -24.23 -34.80 -6.92
C GLU A 63 -24.97 -35.05 -5.60
N LYS A 64 -24.77 -34.21 -4.58
CA LYS A 64 -25.38 -34.30 -3.25
C LYS A 64 -26.49 -33.27 -3.03
N GLU A 65 -26.78 -32.41 -4.02
CA GLU A 65 -27.71 -31.30 -3.87
C GLU A 65 -29.15 -31.77 -3.61
N GLY A 66 -29.58 -32.86 -4.26
CA GLY A 66 -30.93 -33.41 -4.10
C GLY A 66 -31.32 -33.65 -2.64
N ASP A 67 -30.40 -34.22 -1.86
CA ASP A 67 -30.60 -34.63 -0.48
C ASP A 67 -30.31 -33.49 0.52
N LEU A 68 -29.38 -32.57 0.19
CA LEU A 68 -28.81 -31.62 1.14
C LEU A 68 -29.15 -30.13 0.86
N LYS A 69 -29.84 -29.78 -0.23
CA LYS A 69 -30.12 -28.38 -0.65
C LYS A 69 -30.80 -27.47 0.38
N HIS A 70 -31.40 -28.03 1.43
CA HIS A 70 -32.08 -27.29 2.49
C HIS A 70 -31.23 -27.14 3.76
N LYS A 71 -30.04 -27.75 3.80
CA LYS A 71 -29.11 -27.64 4.94
C LYS A 71 -28.27 -26.37 4.81
N ALA A 72 -28.16 -25.61 5.90
CA ALA A 72 -27.36 -24.38 5.93
C ALA A 72 -25.89 -24.64 5.57
N GLU A 73 -25.31 -25.72 6.10
CA GLU A 73 -23.93 -26.12 5.81
C GLU A 73 -23.69 -26.45 4.33
N PHE A 74 -24.62 -27.15 3.67
CA PHE A 74 -24.51 -27.42 2.23
C PHE A 74 -24.50 -26.12 1.42
N LEU A 75 -25.44 -25.22 1.72
CA LEU A 75 -25.54 -23.91 1.06
C LEU A 75 -24.29 -23.06 1.31
N LEU A 76 -23.71 -23.14 2.51
CA LEU A 76 -22.41 -22.53 2.82
C LEU A 76 -21.32 -23.08 1.92
N GLN A 77 -21.15 -24.41 1.85
CA GLN A 77 -20.08 -25.00 1.05
C GLN A 77 -20.25 -24.72 -0.45
N LYS A 78 -21.49 -24.75 -0.98
CA LYS A 78 -21.78 -24.35 -2.37
C LYS A 78 -21.42 -22.88 -2.61
N GLY A 79 -21.82 -22.00 -1.71
CA GLY A 79 -21.48 -20.58 -1.76
C GLY A 79 -19.97 -20.31 -1.67
N ARG A 80 -19.25 -20.99 -0.77
CA ARG A 80 -17.79 -20.91 -0.64
C ARG A 80 -17.07 -21.38 -1.89
N CYS A 81 -17.51 -22.50 -2.47
CA CYS A 81 -16.97 -23.03 -3.73
C CYS A 81 -17.07 -21.98 -4.83
N LEU A 82 -18.27 -21.42 -5.04
CA LEU A 82 -18.51 -20.37 -6.04
C LEU A 82 -17.79 -19.04 -5.74
N ASN A 83 -17.46 -18.77 -4.47
CA ASN A 83 -16.73 -17.58 -4.04
C ASN A 83 -15.20 -17.69 -4.25
N VAL A 84 -14.65 -18.84 -4.65
CA VAL A 84 -13.19 -18.96 -4.80
C VAL A 84 -12.65 -18.07 -5.94
N ALA A 85 -13.44 -17.86 -6.99
CA ALA A 85 -13.12 -17.00 -8.12
C ALA A 85 -13.18 -15.51 -7.72
N PRO A 86 -12.39 -14.63 -8.34
CA PRO A 86 -12.35 -13.20 -7.99
C PRO A 86 -13.67 -12.48 -8.29
N ASP A 87 -14.43 -12.93 -9.29
CA ASP A 87 -15.65 -12.28 -9.72
C ASP A 87 -16.85 -12.55 -8.79
N PHE A 88 -17.81 -11.61 -8.80
CA PHE A 88 -19.08 -11.74 -8.10
C PHE A 88 -19.94 -12.88 -8.70
N SER A 89 -20.57 -13.68 -7.84
CA SER A 89 -21.47 -14.76 -8.22
C SER A 89 -22.84 -14.57 -7.57
N THR A 90 -23.86 -14.32 -8.40
CA THR A 90 -25.26 -14.21 -7.96
C THR A 90 -25.73 -15.49 -7.27
N GLU A 91 -25.30 -16.66 -7.75
CA GLU A 91 -25.66 -17.94 -7.14
C GLU A 91 -25.01 -18.13 -5.77
N ALA A 92 -23.75 -17.68 -5.61
CA ALA A 92 -23.08 -17.67 -4.30
C ALA A 92 -23.83 -16.76 -3.32
N GLU A 93 -24.20 -15.53 -3.73
CA GLU A 93 -24.98 -14.61 -2.91
C GLU A 93 -26.30 -15.25 -2.45
N GLU A 94 -27.03 -15.92 -3.35
CA GLU A 94 -28.31 -16.57 -3.01
C GLU A 94 -28.10 -17.71 -2.01
N CYS A 95 -27.14 -18.60 -2.26
CA CYS A 95 -26.84 -19.73 -1.38
C CYS A 95 -26.46 -19.24 0.03
N LEU A 96 -25.53 -18.28 0.11
CA LEU A 96 -25.02 -17.74 1.37
C LEU A 96 -26.11 -16.96 2.13
N SER A 97 -26.90 -16.16 1.43
CA SER A 97 -28.04 -15.43 2.02
C SER A 97 -29.08 -16.39 2.61
N ARG A 98 -29.32 -17.54 1.97
CA ARG A 98 -30.19 -18.58 2.51
C ARG A 98 -29.54 -19.29 3.70
N ALA A 99 -28.25 -19.60 3.62
CA ALA A 99 -27.51 -20.25 4.71
C ALA A 99 -27.59 -19.46 6.02
N VAL A 100 -27.28 -18.15 5.99
CA VAL A 100 -27.32 -17.29 7.21
C VAL A 100 -28.73 -17.02 7.72
N LYS A 101 -29.77 -17.16 6.88
CA LYS A 101 -31.17 -17.08 7.32
C LYS A 101 -31.62 -18.36 8.03
N LEU A 102 -31.16 -19.52 7.56
CA LEU A 102 -31.45 -20.81 8.19
C LEU A 102 -30.69 -20.97 9.51
N GLU A 103 -29.44 -20.51 9.53
CA GLU A 103 -28.58 -20.58 10.71
C GLU A 103 -27.84 -19.24 10.92
N PRO A 104 -28.45 -18.30 11.67
CA PRO A 104 -27.85 -16.99 11.93
C PRO A 104 -26.50 -17.02 12.66
N GLY A 105 -26.20 -18.11 13.39
CA GLY A 105 -24.93 -18.33 14.08
C GLY A 105 -23.78 -18.77 13.17
N LEU A 106 -24.03 -19.00 11.87
CA LEU A 106 -23.04 -19.50 10.92
C LEU A 106 -22.07 -18.39 10.49
N VAL A 107 -21.04 -18.18 11.30
CA VAL A 107 -20.01 -17.12 11.13
C VAL A 107 -19.37 -17.15 9.74
N ASP A 108 -19.00 -18.33 9.24
CA ASP A 108 -18.37 -18.47 7.92
C ASP A 108 -19.33 -18.10 6.79
N GLY A 109 -20.63 -18.31 6.96
CA GLY A 109 -21.67 -17.86 6.03
C GLY A 109 -21.74 -16.34 5.94
N TRP A 110 -21.71 -15.66 7.08
CA TRP A 110 -21.65 -14.20 7.12
C TRP A 110 -20.37 -13.64 6.50
N ASN A 111 -19.22 -14.25 6.78
CA ASN A 111 -17.94 -13.83 6.20
C ASN A 111 -17.93 -14.00 4.68
N THR A 112 -18.32 -15.18 4.19
CA THR A 112 -18.34 -15.45 2.75
C THR A 112 -19.37 -14.57 2.03
N LEU A 113 -20.53 -14.30 2.65
CA LEU A 113 -21.52 -13.37 2.10
C LEU A 113 -20.99 -11.94 2.03
N GLY A 114 -20.24 -11.51 3.04
CA GLY A 114 -19.58 -10.21 3.05
C GLY A 114 -18.55 -10.07 1.93
N GLU A 115 -17.78 -11.12 1.64
CA GLU A 115 -16.86 -11.17 0.49
C GLU A 115 -17.60 -11.09 -0.85
N GLN A 116 -18.77 -11.70 -0.98
CA GLN A 116 -19.59 -11.54 -2.19
C GLN A 116 -20.12 -10.11 -2.35
N PHE A 117 -20.59 -9.46 -1.28
CA PHE A 117 -20.96 -8.04 -1.34
C PHE A 117 -19.77 -7.14 -1.67
N TRP A 118 -18.58 -7.48 -1.18
CA TRP A 118 -17.34 -6.79 -1.54
C TRP A 118 -17.06 -6.86 -3.04
N LYS A 119 -17.11 -8.06 -3.62
CA LYS A 119 -16.93 -8.29 -5.07
C LYS A 119 -17.99 -7.60 -5.92
N LYS A 120 -19.21 -7.47 -5.38
CA LYS A 120 -20.32 -6.70 -5.99
C LYS A 120 -20.11 -5.18 -5.93
N GLY A 121 -19.13 -4.71 -5.15
CA GLY A 121 -18.90 -3.28 -4.87
C GLY A 121 -19.80 -2.69 -3.79
N ASP A 122 -20.63 -3.50 -3.12
CA ASP A 122 -21.47 -3.07 -2.00
C ASP A 122 -20.68 -3.15 -0.67
N LEU A 123 -19.83 -2.14 -0.46
CA LEU A 123 -18.99 -2.06 0.75
C LEU A 123 -19.82 -1.95 2.04
N MET A 124 -21.02 -1.37 1.98
CA MET A 124 -21.91 -1.26 3.13
C MET A 124 -22.55 -2.60 3.47
N GLY A 125 -23.00 -3.35 2.45
CA GLY A 125 -23.44 -4.74 2.60
C GLY A 125 -22.35 -5.62 3.22
N ALA A 126 -21.13 -5.51 2.70
CA ALA A 126 -19.96 -6.22 3.24
C ALA A 126 -19.71 -5.87 4.72
N LYS A 127 -19.69 -4.58 5.08
CA LYS A 127 -19.54 -4.10 6.48
C LYS A 127 -20.59 -4.73 7.39
N ASN A 128 -21.85 -4.73 6.96
CA ASN A 128 -22.97 -5.26 7.74
C ASN A 128 -22.81 -6.76 7.99
N CYS A 129 -22.39 -7.53 6.98
CA CYS A 129 -22.12 -8.95 7.10
C CYS A 129 -21.00 -9.27 8.10
N PHE A 130 -19.84 -8.61 7.99
CA PHE A 130 -18.72 -8.83 8.93
C PHE A 130 -19.06 -8.39 10.35
N THR A 131 -19.82 -7.30 10.50
CA THR A 131 -20.30 -6.86 11.82
C THR A 131 -21.29 -7.86 12.40
N GLY A 132 -22.21 -8.40 11.58
CA GLY A 132 -23.13 -9.46 11.98
C GLY A 132 -22.41 -10.74 12.43
N ALA A 133 -21.36 -11.15 11.70
CA ALA A 133 -20.51 -12.28 12.09
C ALA A 133 -19.87 -12.08 13.48
N LEU A 134 -19.34 -10.87 13.75
CA LEU A 134 -18.73 -10.52 15.04
C LEU A 134 -19.73 -10.46 16.20
N GLN A 135 -21.01 -10.19 15.93
CA GLN A 135 -22.06 -10.27 16.94
C GLN A 135 -22.36 -11.72 17.36
N GLN A 136 -22.17 -12.69 16.46
CA GLN A 136 -22.34 -14.11 16.78
C GLN A 136 -21.13 -14.67 17.51
N SER A 137 -19.93 -14.42 17.00
CA SER A 137 -18.69 -14.86 17.61
C SER A 137 -17.50 -14.04 17.14
N LYS A 138 -16.66 -13.62 18.08
CA LYS A 138 -15.41 -12.93 17.78
C LYS A 138 -14.46 -13.88 17.05
N ASN A 139 -14.06 -13.53 15.83
CA ASN A 139 -13.22 -14.37 14.99
C ASN A 139 -12.27 -13.52 14.12
N LYS A 140 -11.14 -14.10 13.70
CA LYS A 140 -10.10 -13.38 12.96
C LYS A 140 -10.51 -13.02 11.52
N VAL A 141 -11.32 -13.83 10.86
CA VAL A 141 -11.76 -13.58 9.47
C VAL A 141 -12.59 -12.30 9.40
N SER A 142 -13.62 -12.17 10.23
CA SER A 142 -14.47 -10.98 10.23
C SER A 142 -13.70 -9.72 10.63
N LEU A 143 -12.76 -9.81 11.58
CA LEU A 143 -11.92 -8.67 11.98
C LEU A 143 -11.01 -8.21 10.84
N ARG A 144 -10.36 -9.15 10.13
CA ARG A 144 -9.54 -8.84 8.94
C ARG A 144 -10.39 -8.17 7.85
N ASN A 145 -11.50 -8.78 7.49
CA ASN A 145 -12.33 -8.30 6.40
C ASN A 145 -13.01 -6.96 6.75
N LEU A 146 -13.40 -6.76 8.00
CA LEU A 146 -13.90 -5.46 8.47
C LEU A 146 -12.80 -4.39 8.43
N SER A 147 -11.56 -4.72 8.79
CA SER A 147 -10.41 -3.82 8.60
C SER A 147 -10.24 -3.40 7.13
N MET A 148 -10.38 -4.34 6.19
CA MET A 148 -10.36 -4.07 4.74
C MET A 148 -11.46 -3.12 4.32
N VAL A 149 -12.67 -3.36 4.79
CA VAL A 149 -13.82 -2.53 4.43
C VAL A 149 -13.72 -1.12 4.94
N LEU A 150 -13.36 -0.97 6.22
CA LEU A 150 -13.31 0.34 6.86
C LEU A 150 -12.36 1.31 6.15
N ARG A 151 -11.22 0.83 5.65
CA ARG A 151 -10.24 1.68 4.94
C ARG A 151 -10.61 2.02 3.49
N GLN A 152 -11.62 1.36 2.91
CA GLN A 152 -12.10 1.62 1.54
C GLN A 152 -13.48 2.29 1.50
N LEU A 153 -14.20 2.36 2.63
CA LEU A 153 -15.49 3.03 2.67
C LEU A 153 -15.38 4.50 2.28
N PRO A 154 -16.34 5.03 1.49
CA PRO A 154 -16.45 6.45 1.26
C PRO A 154 -16.58 7.21 2.59
N ALA A 155 -15.91 8.35 2.66
CA ALA A 155 -15.99 9.27 3.78
C ALA A 155 -16.50 10.63 3.30
N VAL A 156 -17.31 11.30 4.13
CA VAL A 156 -17.83 12.64 3.84
C VAL A 156 -16.72 13.70 3.83
N ASP A 157 -15.68 13.50 4.62
CA ASP A 157 -14.52 14.36 4.71
C ASP A 157 -13.28 13.59 5.19
N ARG A 158 -12.15 14.29 5.28
CA ARG A 158 -10.86 13.72 5.70
C ARG A 158 -10.84 13.29 7.17
N GLU A 159 -11.59 13.96 8.04
CA GLU A 159 -11.63 13.62 9.46
C GLU A 159 -12.38 12.30 9.68
N ALA A 160 -13.54 12.15 9.04
CA ALA A 160 -14.30 10.91 9.00
C ALA A 160 -13.46 9.76 8.42
N HIS A 161 -12.72 10.01 7.33
CA HIS A 161 -11.81 9.02 6.76
C HIS A 161 -10.71 8.62 7.75
N GLY A 162 -10.10 9.59 8.44
CA GLY A 162 -9.09 9.30 9.47
C GLY A 162 -9.62 8.44 10.62
N LYS A 163 -10.87 8.67 11.05
CA LYS A 163 -11.55 7.84 12.06
C LYS A 163 -11.80 6.42 11.58
N GLN A 164 -12.29 6.24 10.34
CA GLN A 164 -12.49 4.92 9.73
C GLN A 164 -11.18 4.14 9.62
N VAL A 165 -10.09 4.81 9.22
CA VAL A 165 -8.77 4.18 9.12
C VAL A 165 -8.22 3.80 10.50
N MET A 166 -8.47 4.60 11.54
CA MET A 166 -8.10 4.24 12.91
C MET A 166 -8.87 3.02 13.42
N GLU A 167 -10.17 2.93 13.12
CA GLU A 167 -10.99 1.75 13.40
C GLU A 167 -10.48 0.51 12.63
N SER A 168 -10.08 0.69 11.36
CA SER A 168 -9.46 -0.36 10.55
C SER A 168 -8.20 -0.95 11.19
N VAL A 169 -7.33 -0.09 11.74
CA VAL A 169 -6.12 -0.54 12.47
C VAL A 169 -6.49 -1.31 13.74
N ASP A 170 -7.51 -0.87 14.47
CA ASP A 170 -7.96 -1.57 15.68
C ASP A 170 -8.48 -2.98 15.34
N MET A 171 -9.32 -3.12 14.31
CA MET A 171 -9.82 -4.42 13.85
C MET A 171 -8.67 -5.35 13.42
N ALA A 172 -7.69 -4.85 12.65
CA ALA A 172 -6.54 -5.64 12.24
C ALA A 172 -5.66 -6.09 13.42
N ARG A 173 -5.44 -5.20 14.41
CA ARG A 173 -4.71 -5.55 15.64
C ARG A 173 -5.43 -6.63 16.42
N GLN A 174 -6.75 -6.53 16.56
CA GLN A 174 -7.54 -7.56 17.23
C GLN A 174 -7.46 -8.90 16.50
N ALA A 175 -7.44 -8.92 15.15
CA ALA A 175 -7.25 -10.14 14.38
C ALA A 175 -5.91 -10.82 14.70
N VAL A 176 -4.81 -10.05 14.68
CA VAL A 176 -3.47 -10.54 15.06
C VAL A 176 -3.43 -11.05 16.51
N GLN A 177 -4.14 -10.39 17.43
CA GLN A 177 -4.20 -10.83 18.83
C GLN A 177 -4.90 -12.19 19.01
N LEU A 178 -5.87 -12.52 18.14
CA LEU A 178 -6.51 -13.84 18.16
C LEU A 178 -5.57 -14.94 17.66
N ASP A 179 -4.69 -14.63 16.71
CA ASP A 179 -3.72 -15.56 16.15
C ASP A 179 -2.48 -14.84 15.63
N VAL A 180 -1.41 -14.85 16.42
CA VAL A 180 -0.14 -14.20 16.06
C VAL A 180 0.66 -14.96 15.00
N THR A 181 0.23 -16.17 14.64
CA THR A 181 0.83 -17.00 13.59
C THR A 181 0.15 -16.87 12.24
N ASP A 182 -0.99 -16.15 12.19
CA ASP A 182 -1.74 -15.91 10.95
C ASP A 182 -1.05 -14.83 10.10
N GLY A 183 -0.39 -15.26 9.01
CA GLY A 183 0.28 -14.36 8.07
C GLY A 183 -0.64 -13.30 7.50
N THR A 184 -1.86 -13.70 7.10
CA THR A 184 -2.87 -12.78 6.56
C THR A 184 -3.23 -11.67 7.54
N SER A 185 -3.40 -11.96 8.84
CA SER A 185 -3.68 -10.93 9.85
C SER A 185 -2.58 -9.88 9.94
N TRP A 186 -1.30 -10.30 9.91
CA TRP A 186 -0.15 -9.39 9.89
C TRP A 186 -0.08 -8.57 8.61
N TYR A 187 -0.36 -9.18 7.46
CA TYR A 187 -0.45 -8.50 6.17
C TYR A 187 -1.52 -7.39 6.19
N ILE A 188 -2.74 -7.73 6.64
CA ILE A 188 -3.85 -6.78 6.75
C ILE A 188 -3.53 -5.65 7.74
N LEU A 189 -2.84 -5.96 8.84
CA LEU A 189 -2.34 -4.94 9.77
C LEU A 189 -1.33 -4.01 9.10
N GLY A 190 -0.44 -4.55 8.27
CA GLY A 190 0.45 -3.77 7.41
C GLY A 190 -0.32 -2.79 6.53
N ASN A 191 -1.32 -3.27 5.78
CA ASN A 191 -2.17 -2.43 4.93
C ASN A 191 -2.88 -1.32 5.73
N ALA A 192 -3.44 -1.66 6.91
CA ALA A 192 -4.09 -0.69 7.77
C ALA A 192 -3.11 0.41 8.26
N TYR A 193 -1.87 0.05 8.59
CA TYR A 193 -0.84 1.03 8.93
C TYR A 193 -0.42 1.90 7.76
N VAL A 194 -0.33 1.36 6.54
CA VAL A 194 -0.06 2.18 5.35
C VAL A 194 -1.19 3.19 5.13
N SER A 195 -2.45 2.77 5.23
CA SER A 195 -3.60 3.70 5.16
C SER A 195 -3.52 4.77 6.26
N LEU A 196 -3.18 4.39 7.49
CA LEU A 196 -3.05 5.34 8.60
C LEU A 196 -1.90 6.33 8.39
N PHE A 197 -0.77 5.84 7.87
CA PHE A 197 0.38 6.66 7.52
C PHE A 197 0.01 7.77 6.53
N PHE A 198 -0.69 7.43 5.43
CA PHE A 198 -1.10 8.42 4.44
C PHE A 198 -2.24 9.34 4.92
N SER A 199 -3.12 8.85 5.80
CA SER A 199 -4.23 9.66 6.32
C SER A 199 -3.81 10.65 7.41
N CYS A 200 -2.84 10.28 8.26
CA CYS A 200 -2.47 11.02 9.47
C CYS A 200 -1.09 11.70 9.42
N GLY A 201 -0.72 12.29 8.27
CA GLY A 201 0.43 13.19 8.16
C GLY A 201 1.79 12.49 8.13
N GLN A 202 1.82 11.22 7.71
CA GLN A 202 3.04 10.47 7.36
C GLN A 202 4.07 10.39 8.50
N ASN A 203 3.61 10.09 9.72
CA ASN A 203 4.51 9.83 10.85
C ASN A 203 5.43 8.63 10.54
N PRO A 204 6.77 8.79 10.55
CA PRO A 204 7.71 7.71 10.24
C PRO A 204 7.56 6.46 11.12
N GLN A 205 7.05 6.59 12.34
CA GLN A 205 6.80 5.43 13.19
C GLN A 205 5.75 4.48 12.59
N LEU A 206 4.75 5.04 11.88
CA LEU A 206 3.70 4.25 11.24
C LEU A 206 4.24 3.50 10.01
N SER A 207 5.15 4.11 9.24
CA SER A 207 5.80 3.39 8.12
C SER A 207 6.65 2.23 8.63
N GLN A 208 7.40 2.42 9.72
CA GLN A 208 8.13 1.32 10.36
C GLN A 208 7.21 0.21 10.89
N GLN A 209 6.06 0.57 11.48
CA GLN A 209 5.06 -0.41 11.92
C GLN A 209 4.48 -1.21 10.75
N ALA A 210 4.15 -0.55 9.63
CA ALA A 210 3.68 -1.21 8.43
C ALA A 210 4.72 -2.20 7.87
N LEU A 211 5.97 -1.74 7.70
CA LEU A 211 7.07 -2.59 7.20
C LEU A 211 7.35 -3.78 8.12
N SER A 212 7.31 -3.56 9.44
CA SER A 212 7.46 -4.64 10.42
C SER A 212 6.31 -5.64 10.36
N ALA A 213 5.08 -5.19 10.13
CA ALA A 213 3.92 -6.07 10.01
C ALA A 213 4.00 -6.95 8.76
N TYR A 214 4.40 -6.38 7.61
CA TYR A 214 4.64 -7.17 6.39
C TYR A 214 5.78 -8.18 6.57
N ALA A 215 6.90 -7.78 7.19
CA ALA A 215 8.00 -8.70 7.45
C ALA A 215 7.59 -9.83 8.42
N GLN A 216 6.76 -9.51 9.42
CA GLN A 216 6.24 -10.52 10.33
C GLN A 216 5.25 -11.47 9.64
N SER A 217 4.43 -10.99 8.69
CA SER A 217 3.56 -11.80 7.86
C SER A 217 4.34 -12.89 7.11
N GLU A 218 5.37 -12.50 6.35
CA GLU A 218 6.24 -13.44 5.61
C GLU A 218 7.04 -14.38 6.53
N LYS A 219 7.32 -13.95 7.77
CA LYS A 219 8.05 -14.76 8.75
C LYS A 219 7.21 -15.89 9.34
N VAL A 220 5.93 -15.63 9.64
CA VAL A 220 5.05 -16.62 10.28
C VAL A 220 4.32 -17.49 9.27
N ASP A 221 4.16 -17.01 8.03
CA ASP A 221 3.46 -17.70 6.97
C ASP A 221 4.25 -17.63 5.66
N ARG A 222 4.66 -18.80 5.18
CA ARG A 222 5.42 -18.93 3.94
C ARG A 222 4.58 -18.52 2.72
N ALA A 223 3.26 -18.76 2.75
CA ALA A 223 2.37 -18.42 1.65
C ALA A 223 2.28 -16.90 1.45
N ALA A 224 2.47 -16.10 2.51
CA ALA A 224 2.46 -14.65 2.44
C ALA A 224 3.54 -14.06 1.51
N SER A 225 4.67 -14.76 1.34
CA SER A 225 5.72 -14.36 0.37
C SER A 225 5.26 -14.46 -1.10
N CYS A 226 4.10 -15.08 -1.33
CA CYS A 226 3.46 -15.24 -2.62
C CYS A 226 2.19 -14.39 -2.78
N TYR A 227 1.90 -13.47 -1.86
CA TYR A 227 0.82 -12.50 -2.02
C TYR A 227 1.29 -11.32 -2.88
N PRO A 228 0.81 -11.16 -4.14
CA PRO A 228 1.25 -10.06 -4.99
C PRO A 228 0.94 -8.68 -4.40
N GLU A 229 -0.21 -8.53 -3.74
CA GLU A 229 -0.69 -7.29 -3.12
C GLU A 229 0.20 -6.86 -1.95
N LEU A 230 0.74 -7.81 -1.18
CA LEU A 230 1.71 -7.53 -0.11
C LEU A 230 2.95 -6.85 -0.67
N HIS A 231 3.54 -7.41 -1.73
CA HIS A 231 4.73 -6.85 -2.36
C HIS A 231 4.44 -5.48 -2.98
N PHE A 232 3.28 -5.32 -3.64
CA PHE A 232 2.88 -4.07 -4.26
C PHE A 232 2.65 -2.94 -3.23
N ASN A 233 1.87 -3.22 -2.17
CA ASN A 233 1.55 -2.24 -1.13
C ASN A 233 2.80 -1.83 -0.35
N ARG A 234 3.64 -2.80 0.00
CA ARG A 234 4.94 -2.55 0.64
C ARG A 234 5.86 -1.71 -0.26
N SER A 235 5.89 -1.98 -1.56
CA SER A 235 6.71 -1.24 -2.54
C SER A 235 6.29 0.22 -2.66
N THR A 236 4.99 0.49 -2.58
CA THR A 236 4.45 1.85 -2.56
C THR A 236 4.95 2.64 -1.36
N LEU A 237 5.02 2.00 -0.19
CA LEU A 237 5.61 2.62 1.00
C LEU A 237 7.12 2.81 0.86
N PHE A 238 7.84 1.81 0.33
CA PHE A 238 9.28 1.93 0.05
C PHE A 238 9.59 3.09 -0.90
N GLN A 239 8.79 3.27 -1.95
CA GLN A 239 8.98 4.38 -2.90
C GLN A 239 8.80 5.73 -2.20
N TYR A 240 7.78 5.87 -1.35
CA TYR A 240 7.55 7.10 -0.57
C TYR A 240 8.73 7.41 0.37
N GLU A 241 9.31 6.39 1.00
CA GLU A 241 10.46 6.49 1.91
C GLU A 241 11.82 6.61 1.16
N GLU A 242 11.80 6.70 -0.17
CA GLU A 242 12.98 6.78 -1.05
C GLU A 242 13.86 5.51 -1.02
N MET A 243 13.29 4.37 -0.62
CA MET A 243 13.90 3.05 -0.72
C MET A 243 13.67 2.46 -2.12
N PHE A 244 14.13 3.17 -3.16
CA PHE A 244 13.77 2.89 -4.55
C PHE A 244 14.15 1.49 -5.05
N GLY A 245 15.29 0.93 -4.61
CA GLY A 245 15.69 -0.44 -4.98
C GLY A 245 14.73 -1.50 -4.43
N SER A 246 14.27 -1.32 -3.19
CA SER A 246 13.27 -2.20 -2.57
C SER A 246 11.90 -2.05 -3.24
N ALA A 247 11.51 -0.83 -3.62
CA ALA A 247 10.28 -0.59 -4.35
C ALA A 247 10.28 -1.27 -5.74
N LEU A 248 11.35 -1.11 -6.52
CA LEU A 248 11.49 -1.78 -7.82
C LEU A 248 11.46 -3.30 -7.70
N SER A 249 12.16 -3.85 -6.70
CA SER A 249 12.18 -5.29 -6.45
C SER A 249 10.79 -5.84 -6.12
N GLY A 250 10.04 -5.14 -5.27
CA GLY A 250 8.70 -5.59 -4.88
C GLY A 250 7.64 -5.39 -5.97
N TYR A 251 7.71 -4.32 -6.79
CA TYR A 251 6.87 -4.20 -7.98
C TYR A 251 7.13 -5.33 -8.98
N SER A 252 8.41 -5.64 -9.24
CA SER A 252 8.78 -6.77 -10.09
C SER A 252 8.30 -8.10 -9.53
N ARG A 253 8.37 -8.29 -8.20
CA ARG A 253 7.86 -9.49 -7.53
C ARG A 253 6.35 -9.62 -7.63
N ALA A 254 5.60 -8.53 -7.43
CA ALA A 254 4.15 -8.52 -7.58
C ALA A 254 3.74 -8.88 -9.02
N ALA A 255 4.40 -8.29 -10.03
CA ALA A 255 4.16 -8.61 -11.44
C ALA A 255 4.45 -10.08 -11.78
N ALA A 256 5.47 -10.68 -11.16
CA ALA A 256 5.80 -12.09 -11.37
C ALA A 256 4.77 -13.03 -10.72
N LEU A 257 4.21 -12.65 -9.58
CA LEU A 257 3.20 -13.43 -8.84
C LEU A 257 1.80 -13.33 -9.45
N ASP A 258 1.47 -12.19 -10.08
CA ASP A 258 0.24 -12.03 -10.86
C ASP A 258 0.54 -11.31 -12.20
N PRO A 259 0.85 -12.06 -13.27
CA PRO A 259 1.10 -11.51 -14.59
C PRO A 259 -0.13 -10.85 -15.25
N SER A 260 -1.34 -11.11 -14.74
CA SER A 260 -2.57 -10.50 -15.26
C SER A 260 -2.81 -9.10 -14.68
N TRP A 261 -2.13 -8.76 -13.58
CA TRP A 261 -2.22 -7.45 -12.96
C TRP A 261 -1.29 -6.44 -13.65
N GLU A 262 -1.88 -5.50 -14.38
CA GLU A 262 -1.14 -4.52 -15.20
C GLU A 262 -0.46 -3.42 -14.37
N GLU A 263 -0.89 -3.17 -13.13
CA GLU A 263 -0.40 -2.03 -12.36
C GLU A 263 1.05 -2.20 -11.85
N PRO A 264 1.47 -3.33 -11.26
CA PRO A 264 2.85 -3.53 -10.83
C PRO A 264 3.92 -3.30 -11.92
N PRO A 265 3.84 -3.89 -13.13
CA PRO A 265 4.85 -3.65 -14.16
C PRO A 265 4.85 -2.18 -14.63
N GLU A 266 3.69 -1.53 -14.66
CA GLU A 266 3.59 -0.11 -14.97
C GLU A 266 4.25 0.77 -13.90
N ARG A 267 4.05 0.48 -12.61
CA ARG A 267 4.75 1.17 -11.51
C ARG A 267 6.27 0.98 -11.56
N GLU A 268 6.72 -0.25 -11.84
CA GLU A 268 8.15 -0.55 -12.02
C GLU A 268 8.75 0.29 -13.17
N ARG A 269 8.07 0.31 -14.33
CA ARG A 269 8.49 1.08 -15.51
C ARG A 269 8.55 2.58 -15.23
N GLN A 270 7.50 3.15 -14.64
CA GLN A 270 7.42 4.57 -14.28
C GLN A 270 8.56 4.97 -13.33
N LEU A 271 8.86 4.13 -12.34
CA LEU A 271 9.94 4.40 -11.38
C LEU A 271 11.32 4.33 -12.05
N LEU A 272 11.56 3.35 -12.93
CA LEU A 272 12.81 3.28 -13.71
C LEU A 272 12.99 4.51 -14.61
N GLU A 273 11.95 4.92 -15.33
CA GLU A 273 11.99 6.12 -16.18
C GLU A 273 12.25 7.39 -15.37
N TYR A 274 11.63 7.50 -14.20
CA TYR A 274 11.88 8.60 -13.26
C TYR A 274 13.35 8.63 -12.83
N LEU A 275 13.92 7.49 -12.39
CA LEU A 275 15.31 7.41 -11.94
C LEU A 275 16.31 7.72 -13.07
N LYS A 276 16.07 7.22 -14.29
CA LYS A 276 16.85 7.59 -15.49
C LYS A 276 16.83 9.08 -15.75
N LYS A 277 15.64 9.67 -15.75
CA LYS A 277 15.46 11.10 -16.05
C LYS A 277 16.11 11.98 -14.99
N VAL A 278 15.94 11.64 -13.71
CA VAL A 278 16.59 12.33 -12.58
C VAL A 278 18.11 12.28 -12.73
N THR A 279 18.68 11.10 -12.93
CA THR A 279 20.14 10.94 -13.04
C THR A 279 20.72 11.66 -14.27
N GLU A 280 20.06 11.59 -15.44
CA GLU A 280 20.46 12.35 -16.63
C GLU A 280 20.47 13.86 -16.37
N LEU A 281 19.41 14.38 -15.74
CA LEU A 281 19.25 15.82 -15.48
C LEU A 281 20.24 16.34 -14.45
N ILE A 282 20.65 15.53 -13.48
CA ILE A 282 21.73 15.89 -12.54
C ILE A 282 23.06 16.03 -13.31
N GLN A 283 23.41 15.03 -14.12
CA GLN A 283 24.68 14.98 -14.85
C GLN A 283 24.85 16.18 -15.78
N ASN A 284 23.77 16.61 -16.45
CA ASN A 284 23.80 17.74 -17.38
C ASN A 284 23.28 19.07 -16.78
N LYS A 285 23.01 19.12 -15.46
CA LYS A 285 22.47 20.29 -14.75
C LYS A 285 21.23 20.87 -15.44
N GLY A 286 20.26 20.01 -15.78
CA GLY A 286 19.02 20.40 -16.45
C GLY A 286 19.22 20.95 -17.86
N LYS A 287 20.35 20.62 -18.52
CA LYS A 287 20.78 21.17 -19.82
C LYS A 287 20.91 22.70 -19.81
N VAL A 288 21.13 23.30 -18.65
CA VAL A 288 21.34 24.76 -18.51
C VAL A 288 22.71 25.14 -19.08
N LYS A 289 22.74 26.02 -20.08
CA LYS A 289 23.99 26.50 -20.70
C LYS A 289 24.92 27.15 -19.65
N ALA A 290 26.22 26.89 -19.74
CA ALA A 290 27.23 27.39 -18.78
C ALA A 290 27.19 28.91 -18.54
N ARG A 291 26.95 29.73 -19.58
CA ARG A 291 26.80 31.19 -19.43
C ARG A 291 25.57 31.55 -18.58
N ARG A 292 24.44 30.87 -18.79
CA ARG A 292 23.21 31.08 -18.01
C ARG A 292 23.40 30.61 -16.58
N LEU A 293 24.05 29.46 -16.38
CA LEU A 293 24.35 28.93 -15.05
C LEU A 293 25.21 29.93 -14.24
N ARG A 294 26.32 30.42 -14.80
CA ARG A 294 27.16 31.44 -14.15
C ARG A 294 26.39 32.70 -13.78
N SER A 295 25.48 33.15 -14.64
CA SER A 295 24.61 34.30 -14.36
C SER A 295 23.57 34.03 -13.26
N MET A 296 23.09 32.79 -13.12
CA MET A 296 22.22 32.41 -12.01
C MET A 296 23.00 32.40 -10.71
N LEU A 297 24.18 31.77 -10.71
CA LEU A 297 25.02 31.60 -9.52
C LEU A 297 25.65 32.92 -9.03
N SER A 298 25.89 33.90 -9.90
CA SER A 298 26.39 35.22 -9.47
C SER A 298 25.41 35.98 -8.55
N SER A 299 24.13 35.61 -8.57
CA SER A 299 23.11 36.17 -7.66
C SER A 299 22.97 35.39 -6.34
N LEU A 300 23.68 34.28 -6.17
CA LEU A 300 23.61 33.42 -4.99
C LEU A 300 24.60 33.95 -3.93
N ASN A 301 24.10 34.70 -2.95
CA ASN A 301 24.89 35.26 -1.86
C ASN A 301 24.16 35.13 -0.51
N THR A 302 24.79 35.52 0.59
CA THR A 302 24.25 35.37 1.96
C THR A 302 22.90 36.03 2.18
N SER A 303 22.55 37.10 1.45
CA SER A 303 21.21 37.71 1.53
C SER A 303 20.09 36.76 1.09
N ALA A 304 20.43 35.77 0.27
CA ALA A 304 19.48 34.81 -0.27
C ALA A 304 18.97 33.80 0.79
N LEU A 305 19.63 33.72 1.97
CA LEU A 305 19.14 33.00 3.15
C LEU A 305 17.79 33.52 3.65
N GLY A 306 17.46 34.79 3.35
CA GLY A 306 16.21 35.42 3.77
C GLY A 306 15.98 35.25 5.28
N PRO A 307 14.79 34.76 5.71
CA PRO A 307 14.47 34.52 7.11
C PRO A 307 15.50 33.70 7.89
N CYS A 308 16.21 32.76 7.26
CA CYS A 308 17.20 31.90 7.95
C CYS A 308 18.42 32.64 8.48
N SER A 309 18.68 33.86 8.01
CA SER A 309 19.77 34.69 8.53
C SER A 309 19.44 35.36 9.87
N SER A 310 18.17 35.37 10.29
CA SER A 310 17.74 36.05 11.50
C SER A 310 18.12 35.26 12.77
N PRO A 311 18.66 35.92 13.82
CA PRO A 311 18.84 35.30 15.14
C PRO A 311 17.54 34.82 15.79
N GLN A 312 16.38 35.29 15.31
CA GLN A 312 15.06 34.91 15.80
C GLN A 312 14.40 33.84 14.92
N PHE A 313 15.09 33.35 13.89
CA PHE A 313 14.56 32.30 13.03
C PHE A 313 14.32 31.03 13.84
N ARG A 314 13.08 30.52 13.79
CA ARG A 314 12.72 29.22 14.33
C ARG A 314 12.81 28.18 13.21
N SER A 315 13.72 27.23 13.34
CA SER A 315 13.93 26.15 12.38
C SER A 315 12.86 25.05 12.50
N PRO A 316 12.78 24.12 11.53
CA PRO A 316 11.85 22.99 11.59
C PRO A 316 12.03 22.10 12.83
N SER A 317 13.26 21.91 13.32
CA SER A 317 13.53 21.18 14.57
C SER A 317 13.13 21.95 15.84
N GLY A 318 12.67 23.21 15.71
CA GLY A 318 12.31 24.08 16.83
C GLY A 318 13.46 24.91 17.40
N ARG A 319 14.68 24.75 16.85
CA ARG A 319 15.83 25.58 17.23
C ARG A 319 15.58 27.05 16.87
N ILE A 320 15.99 27.95 17.77
CA ILE A 320 15.97 29.40 17.52
C ILE A 320 17.40 29.86 17.22
N GLY A 321 17.59 30.57 16.13
CA GLY A 321 18.88 31.12 15.73
C GLY A 321 19.06 31.19 14.22
N SER A 322 20.05 31.96 13.78
CA SER A 322 20.46 31.99 12.38
C SER A 322 21.04 30.65 11.95
N LEU A 323 20.81 30.26 10.70
CA LEU A 323 21.39 29.06 10.10
C LEU A 323 22.68 29.36 9.37
N GLU A 324 23.63 28.43 9.44
CA GLU A 324 24.90 28.52 8.73
C GLU A 324 24.73 27.99 7.28
N PRO A 325 25.01 28.78 6.24
CA PRO A 325 25.01 28.27 4.87
C PRO A 325 26.15 27.26 4.66
N ARG A 326 25.84 26.11 4.07
CA ARG A 326 26.83 25.10 3.68
C ARG A 326 26.70 24.74 2.21
N THR A 327 27.82 24.43 1.57
CA THR A 327 27.86 23.97 0.17
C THR A 327 27.29 22.56 0.08
N LEU A 328 26.65 22.24 -1.04
CA LEU A 328 26.00 20.95 -1.28
C LEU A 328 27.03 19.81 -1.34
N SER A 329 28.27 20.11 -1.72
CA SER A 329 29.39 19.16 -1.68
C SER A 329 29.69 18.70 -0.24
N SER A 330 29.65 19.63 0.73
CA SER A 330 29.99 19.40 2.14
C SER A 330 28.94 18.65 2.95
N LEU A 331 27.69 18.59 2.46
CA LEU A 331 26.61 17.89 3.15
C LEU A 331 26.75 16.37 2.95
N THR A 332 26.88 15.65 4.08
CA THR A 332 26.97 14.19 4.13
C THR A 332 25.59 13.53 4.20
N HIS A 333 25.49 12.21 4.33
CA HIS A 333 24.19 11.55 4.56
C HIS A 333 23.63 11.91 5.94
N GLY A 334 22.33 12.17 6.04
CA GLY A 334 21.60 12.41 7.28
C GLY A 334 21.09 13.84 7.47
N HIS A 335 20.70 14.13 8.71
CA HIS A 335 20.11 15.42 9.12
C HIS A 335 21.19 16.42 9.53
N HIS A 336 21.10 17.67 9.07
CA HIS A 336 22.09 18.71 9.35
C HIS A 336 21.47 19.85 10.17
N PRO A 337 21.37 19.74 11.50
CA PRO A 337 20.75 20.77 12.34
C PRO A 337 21.55 22.07 12.32
N GLY A 338 20.87 23.22 12.31
CA GLY A 338 21.52 24.54 12.27
C GLY A 338 22.12 24.98 10.94
N VAL A 339 22.01 24.16 9.90
CA VAL A 339 22.61 24.41 8.59
C VAL A 339 21.50 24.79 7.59
N ALA A 340 21.85 25.59 6.58
CA ALA A 340 21.00 25.85 5.44
C ALA A 340 21.70 25.40 4.15
N ALA A 341 21.03 24.58 3.34
CA ALA A 341 21.43 24.33 1.96
C ALA A 341 20.82 25.41 1.08
N MET A 342 21.56 25.91 0.08
CA MET A 342 21.04 26.92 -0.84
C MET A 342 21.53 26.69 -2.27
N GLY A 343 20.66 26.97 -3.24
CA GLY A 343 20.99 26.78 -4.63
C GLY A 343 19.99 27.41 -5.59
N LYS A 344 20.34 27.33 -6.88
CA LYS A 344 19.51 27.75 -8.01
C LYS A 344 18.87 26.55 -8.67
N VAL A 345 17.56 26.61 -8.89
CA VAL A 345 16.82 25.54 -9.57
C VAL A 345 17.27 25.45 -11.03
N VAL A 346 17.60 24.25 -11.50
CA VAL A 346 18.09 23.99 -12.87
C VAL A 346 17.17 23.08 -13.69
N PHE A 347 16.35 22.26 -13.04
CA PHE A 347 15.29 21.47 -13.69
C PHE A 347 14.19 21.17 -12.67
N SER A 348 13.01 20.79 -13.16
CA SER A 348 11.92 20.23 -12.34
C SER A 348 11.28 19.04 -13.04
N LEU A 349 10.73 18.14 -12.25
CA LEU A 349 10.01 16.94 -12.64
C LEU A 349 8.76 16.81 -11.76
N ALA A 350 7.60 16.86 -12.39
CA ALA A 350 6.39 16.32 -11.79
C ALA A 350 6.34 14.83 -12.17
N SER A 351 6.42 13.91 -11.21
CA SER A 351 6.16 12.51 -11.51
C SER A 351 4.67 12.32 -11.78
N GLU A 352 4.33 11.50 -12.76
CA GLU A 352 2.99 10.93 -12.84
C GLU A 352 2.74 10.15 -11.53
N GLY A 353 1.55 10.29 -10.94
CA GLY A 353 1.23 9.68 -9.63
C GLY A 353 1.79 10.41 -8.39
N ARG A 354 2.29 11.65 -8.52
CA ARG A 354 2.65 12.65 -7.46
C ARG A 354 2.96 12.09 -6.05
N MET A 355 4.03 11.31 -5.89
CA MET A 355 4.58 11.09 -4.53
C MET A 355 5.34 12.31 -4.02
N ALA A 356 6.13 12.96 -4.89
CA ALA A 356 6.89 14.17 -4.58
C ALA A 356 7.06 15.07 -5.80
N PHE A 357 7.07 16.38 -5.60
CA PHE A 357 7.59 17.33 -6.58
C PHE A 357 9.11 17.30 -6.53
N THR A 358 9.75 16.96 -7.65
CA THR A 358 11.21 16.80 -7.72
C THR A 358 11.84 17.94 -8.50
N PHE A 359 12.92 18.52 -8.00
CA PHE A 359 13.72 19.47 -8.78
C PHE A 359 15.20 19.31 -8.49
N GLY A 360 16.04 19.74 -9.43
CA GLY A 360 17.48 19.84 -9.21
C GLY A 360 17.85 21.26 -8.88
N MET A 361 18.78 21.43 -7.94
CA MET A 361 19.40 22.74 -7.69
C MET A 361 20.92 22.64 -7.71
N VAL A 362 21.56 23.77 -8.02
CA VAL A 362 23.02 23.92 -8.10
C VAL A 362 23.49 25.05 -7.18
N ASP A 363 24.55 24.83 -6.43
CA ASP A 363 25.16 25.84 -5.54
C ASP A 363 26.33 26.61 -6.18
N SER A 364 27.01 27.44 -5.39
CA SER A 364 28.15 28.24 -5.83
C SER A 364 29.37 27.42 -6.27
N GLU A 365 29.49 26.17 -5.80
CA GLU A 365 30.55 25.23 -6.19
C GLU A 365 30.14 24.38 -7.39
N GLU A 366 29.05 24.75 -8.05
CA GLU A 366 28.53 24.05 -9.21
C GLU A 366 28.11 22.60 -8.94
N THR A 367 27.95 22.23 -7.66
CA THR A 367 27.46 20.92 -7.22
C THR A 367 25.95 20.85 -7.43
N CYS A 368 25.47 19.83 -8.13
CA CYS A 368 24.05 19.59 -8.33
C CYS A 368 23.52 18.55 -7.34
N ILE A 369 22.34 18.82 -6.76
CA ILE A 369 21.62 17.88 -5.90
C ILE A 369 20.14 17.85 -6.28
N VAL A 370 19.51 16.69 -6.09
CA VAL A 370 18.06 16.53 -6.22
C VAL A 370 17.38 16.98 -4.93
N VAL A 371 16.22 17.59 -5.05
CA VAL A 371 15.33 17.89 -3.94
C VAL A 371 13.99 17.23 -4.23
N MET A 372 13.50 16.43 -3.28
CA MET A 372 12.21 15.77 -3.34
C MET A 372 11.31 16.38 -2.28
N VAL A 373 10.28 17.10 -2.73
CA VAL A 373 9.33 17.82 -1.86
C VAL A 373 8.03 17.06 -1.82
N TYR A 374 7.66 16.63 -0.62
CA TYR A 374 6.44 15.88 -0.35
C TYR A 374 5.32 16.80 0.12
N ASN A 375 4.10 16.25 0.14
CA ASN A 375 2.90 16.96 0.58
C ASN A 375 2.65 18.28 -0.17
N THR A 376 2.93 18.31 -1.47
CA THR A 376 2.77 19.51 -2.30
C THR A 376 1.37 19.60 -2.89
N ALA A 377 0.77 20.79 -2.83
CA ALA A 377 -0.45 21.09 -3.56
C ALA A 377 -0.22 21.05 -5.08
N ASP A 378 -1.28 20.73 -5.82
CA ASP A 378 -1.18 20.57 -7.28
C ASP A 378 -0.73 21.83 -8.03
N SER A 379 -1.01 22.99 -7.43
CA SER A 379 -0.66 24.33 -7.92
C SER A 379 0.74 24.78 -7.50
N TRP A 380 1.46 24.01 -6.68
CA TRP A 380 2.76 24.39 -6.16
C TRP A 380 3.91 23.86 -7.02
N GLY A 381 4.99 24.65 -7.08
CA GLY A 381 6.25 24.26 -7.71
C GLY A 381 7.27 25.39 -7.64
N VAL A 382 8.48 25.12 -8.12
CA VAL A 382 9.54 26.11 -8.29
C VAL A 382 9.95 26.22 -9.76
N LEU A 383 10.43 27.39 -10.17
CA LEU A 383 10.84 27.68 -11.54
C LEU A 383 12.36 27.62 -11.70
N ILE A 384 12.81 27.29 -12.91
CA ILE A 384 14.23 27.31 -13.26
C ILE A 384 14.80 28.73 -13.05
N GLY A 385 15.82 28.84 -12.22
CA GLY A 385 16.46 30.10 -11.82
C GLY A 385 16.02 30.66 -10.47
N ASP A 386 14.98 30.09 -9.87
CA ASP A 386 14.60 30.41 -8.49
C ASP A 386 15.74 30.08 -7.54
N THR A 387 15.94 30.92 -6.53
CA THR A 387 16.77 30.59 -5.38
C THR A 387 15.92 29.80 -4.40
N VAL A 388 16.38 28.61 -4.02
CA VAL A 388 15.78 27.82 -2.95
C VAL A 388 16.77 27.69 -1.81
N VAL A 389 16.26 27.87 -0.59
CA VAL A 389 16.97 27.58 0.66
C VAL A 389 16.21 26.52 1.42
N ILE A 390 16.94 25.49 1.87
CA ILE A 390 16.43 24.35 2.63
C ILE A 390 17.05 24.40 4.03
N PRO A 391 16.29 24.83 5.05
CA PRO A 391 16.68 24.74 6.45
C PRO A 391 16.86 23.29 6.87
N GLU A 392 17.94 23.02 7.61
CA GLU A 392 18.26 21.75 8.24
C GLU A 392 18.09 20.53 7.31
N PRO A 393 18.81 20.51 6.17
CA PRO A 393 18.56 19.58 5.08
C PRO A 393 18.74 18.12 5.53
N GLN A 394 17.78 17.28 5.11
CA GLN A 394 17.85 15.82 5.26
C GLN A 394 18.41 15.21 3.98
N VAL A 395 19.70 14.88 3.97
CA VAL A 395 20.37 14.39 2.77
C VAL A 395 20.36 12.87 2.74
N LYS A 396 19.97 12.28 1.61
CA LYS A 396 20.07 10.84 1.34
C LYS A 396 21.05 10.59 0.20
N ARG A 397 21.77 9.46 0.30
CA ARG A 397 22.57 8.92 -0.80
C ARG A 397 21.77 7.74 -1.36
N ASN A 398 21.42 7.82 -2.62
CA ASN A 398 20.65 6.81 -3.32
C ASN A 398 21.62 6.04 -4.20
N SER A 399 21.87 4.77 -3.85
CA SER A 399 22.65 3.83 -4.65
C SER A 399 21.73 2.65 -4.95
N ILE A 400 21.26 2.57 -6.18
CA ILE A 400 20.20 1.65 -6.59
C ILE A 400 20.72 0.80 -7.72
N THR A 401 20.52 -0.52 -7.62
CA THR A 401 20.75 -1.47 -8.71
C THR A 401 19.49 -2.29 -8.88
N HIS A 402 18.98 -2.38 -10.10
CA HIS A 402 17.81 -3.19 -10.43
C HIS A 402 17.95 -3.70 -11.87
N LYS A 403 17.88 -5.03 -12.04
CA LYS A 403 18.21 -5.68 -13.31
C LYS A 403 19.59 -5.20 -13.81
N ASP A 404 19.68 -4.76 -15.07
CA ASP A 404 20.93 -4.31 -15.69
C ASP A 404 21.20 -2.81 -15.53
N GLU A 405 20.44 -2.11 -14.67
CA GLU A 405 20.53 -0.66 -14.50
C GLU A 405 21.03 -0.28 -13.10
N SER A 406 21.77 0.83 -13.02
CA SER A 406 22.29 1.36 -11.76
C SER A 406 22.21 2.88 -11.72
N PHE A 407 21.83 3.40 -10.56
CA PHE A 407 21.63 4.83 -10.31
C PHE A 407 22.36 5.23 -9.02
N ASP A 408 23.26 6.22 -9.11
CA ASP A 408 23.88 6.85 -7.93
C ASP A 408 23.62 8.37 -7.97
N PHE A 409 22.95 8.88 -6.94
CA PHE A 409 22.76 10.31 -6.75
C PHE A 409 22.47 10.69 -5.29
N ARG A 410 22.70 11.96 -4.95
CA ARG A 410 22.29 12.54 -3.66
C ARG A 410 20.96 13.28 -3.81
N SER A 411 20.08 13.13 -2.82
CA SER A 411 18.83 13.88 -2.70
C SER A 411 18.75 14.60 -1.36
N ILE A 412 17.95 15.67 -1.31
CA ILE A 412 17.47 16.29 -0.08
C ILE A 412 15.98 16.00 0.01
N ARG A 413 15.56 15.30 1.06
CA ARG A 413 14.15 15.08 1.38
C ARG A 413 13.58 16.31 2.08
N VAL A 414 12.42 16.75 1.64
CA VAL A 414 11.67 17.85 2.24
C VAL A 414 10.22 17.42 2.43
N ASP A 415 9.80 17.19 3.68
CA ASP A 415 8.47 16.61 3.97
C ASP A 415 7.29 17.56 3.68
N SER A 416 7.55 18.86 3.55
CA SER A 416 6.54 19.86 3.24
C SER A 416 7.14 21.06 2.50
N PRO A 417 6.44 21.63 1.51
CA PRO A 417 6.87 22.87 0.87
C PRO A 417 6.97 24.04 1.84
N LEU A 418 6.25 24.01 2.98
CA LEU A 418 6.32 25.05 4.02
C LEU A 418 7.70 25.19 4.65
N LEU A 419 8.53 24.15 4.55
CA LEU A 419 9.90 24.16 5.04
C LEU A 419 10.85 24.92 4.11
N LEU A 420 10.43 25.22 2.88
CA LEU A 420 11.26 25.89 1.88
C LEU A 420 11.17 27.41 1.97
N ILE A 421 12.27 28.06 1.63
CA ILE A 421 12.33 29.48 1.33
C ILE A 421 12.67 29.63 -0.14
N VAL A 422 11.76 30.21 -0.91
CA VAL A 422 11.90 30.41 -2.36
C VAL A 422 11.99 31.90 -2.62
N ASN A 423 13.07 32.34 -3.27
CA ASN A 423 13.35 33.74 -3.56
C ASN A 423 13.24 34.64 -2.31
N GLY A 424 13.75 34.15 -1.17
CA GLY A 424 13.75 34.85 0.11
C GLY A 424 12.42 34.85 0.86
N LYS A 425 11.37 34.16 0.36
CA LYS A 425 10.04 34.12 0.97
C LYS A 425 9.66 32.72 1.43
N LYS A 426 9.02 32.62 2.60
CA LYS A 426 8.40 31.37 3.08
C LYS A 426 7.21 31.00 2.20
N GLN A 427 6.94 29.70 2.08
CA GLN A 427 5.77 29.22 1.34
C GLN A 427 4.48 29.44 2.15
N ASN A 428 3.36 29.63 1.43
CA ASN A 428 2.05 29.81 2.04
C ASN A 428 1.42 28.46 2.42
N VAL A 429 0.49 28.45 3.37
CA VAL A 429 -0.16 27.20 3.84
C VAL A 429 -0.89 26.46 2.71
N HIS A 430 -1.42 27.17 1.72
CA HIS A 430 -2.10 26.59 0.55
C HIS A 430 -1.15 25.85 -0.42
N SER A 431 0.17 25.95 -0.22
CA SER A 431 1.16 25.16 -0.97
C SER A 431 1.20 23.69 -0.55
N GLN A 432 0.62 23.33 0.60
CA GLN A 432 0.67 21.99 1.15
C GLN A 432 -0.66 21.24 1.02
N ILE A 433 -0.60 20.01 0.52
CA ILE A 433 -1.71 19.02 0.53
C ILE A 433 -1.11 17.69 0.97
N ALA A 434 -1.77 16.95 1.86
CA ALA A 434 -1.25 15.66 2.29
C ALA A 434 -1.20 14.66 1.12
N ALA A 435 -0.09 13.93 1.00
CA ALA A 435 0.02 12.84 0.06
C ALA A 435 -1.03 11.77 0.38
N SER A 436 -1.74 11.30 -0.64
CA SER A 436 -2.67 10.18 -0.55
C SER A 436 -2.24 9.07 -1.50
N VAL A 437 -2.52 7.84 -1.11
CA VAL A 437 -2.44 6.69 -2.01
C VAL A 437 -3.87 6.29 -2.29
N SER A 438 -4.27 6.35 -3.56
CA SER A 438 -5.54 5.76 -4.00
C SER A 438 -5.31 4.25 -4.14
N TYR A 439 -5.84 3.47 -3.22
CA TYR A 439 -6.04 2.05 -3.47
C TYR A 439 -7.18 1.94 -4.47
N LYS A 440 -6.95 1.30 -5.63
CA LYS A 440 -8.10 0.77 -6.37
C LYS A 440 -8.75 -0.29 -5.48
N PRO A 441 -10.09 -0.34 -5.39
CA PRO A 441 -10.77 -1.45 -4.75
C PRO A 441 -10.54 -2.69 -5.63
N GLN A 442 -9.42 -3.36 -5.40
CA GLN A 442 -9.28 -4.76 -5.77
C GLN A 442 -9.76 -5.55 -4.56
N SER A 443 -10.53 -6.61 -4.83
CA SER A 443 -10.68 -7.69 -3.86
C SER A 443 -9.29 -8.29 -3.66
N GLU A 444 -8.60 -7.86 -2.60
CA GLU A 444 -7.39 -8.54 -2.10
C GLU A 444 -7.71 -10.00 -1.74
#